data_AF-A0A5B0R916-F1
#
_entry.id   AF-A0A5B0R916-F1
#
_cell.length_a   1.000
_cell.length_b   1.000
_cell.length_c   1.000
_cell.angle_alpha   90.00
_cell.angle_beta   90.00
_cell.angle_gamma   90.00
#
_symmetry.space_group_name_H-M   'P 1'
#
loop_
_entity.id
_entity.type
_entity.pdbx_description
1 polymer ?
#
loop_
_entity_poly.entity_id
_entity_poly.type
_entity_poly.pdbx_seq_one_letter_code
_entity_poly.pdbx_strand_id
1 'polypeptide(L)'
;MSVLQPWYAKTEPEFVNFRSKAKDVLQKEDELAEIVQLVGKSALGEGDKVTLDVARLIKDDYLQQNGMSSYDRYCPFYKTNAMLKNLMTYYTCAQKAVESNVGGKNLTWAKVRDATSDEWYRLSQMKFEDPKDGEETLLKRFHQLCDDITKKFESLAD
;
A
#
# COMPACT_ATOMS: atom_id res chain seq x y z
N MET A 1 -14.82 6.33 -21.79
CA MET A 1 -15.95 6.60 -20.87
C MET A 1 -15.89 5.59 -19.72
N SER A 2 -15.77 6.04 -18.48
CA SER A 2 -15.78 5.15 -17.31
C SER A 2 -17.21 4.98 -16.79
N VAL A 3 -17.92 3.96 -17.28
CA VAL A 3 -19.34 3.72 -16.99
C VAL A 3 -19.64 3.60 -15.48
N LEU A 4 -18.67 3.11 -14.70
CA LEU A 4 -18.81 2.92 -13.24
C LEU A 4 -18.40 4.13 -12.41
N GLN A 5 -17.81 5.17 -13.01
CA GLN A 5 -17.32 6.34 -12.27
C GLN A 5 -18.43 7.06 -11.46
N PRO A 6 -19.65 7.27 -11.99
CA PRO A 6 -20.74 7.87 -11.21
C PRO A 6 -21.13 7.04 -9.98
N TRP A 7 -21.08 5.71 -10.09
CA TRP A 7 -21.38 4.82 -8.97
C TRP A 7 -20.33 4.97 -7.86
N TYR A 8 -19.03 4.85 -8.21
CA TYR A 8 -17.94 5.00 -7.25
C TYR A 8 -17.89 6.41 -6.65
N ALA A 9 -18.17 7.46 -7.43
CA ALA A 9 -18.20 8.82 -6.90
C ALA A 9 -19.26 9.01 -5.79
N LYS A 10 -20.36 8.23 -5.85
CA LYS A 10 -21.43 8.27 -4.85
C LYS A 10 -21.15 7.39 -3.64
N THR A 11 -20.60 6.19 -3.86
CA THR A 11 -20.47 5.18 -2.81
C THR A 11 -19.09 5.15 -2.19
N GLU A 12 -18.04 5.35 -2.98
CA GLU A 12 -16.64 5.04 -2.66
C GLU A 12 -15.68 6.05 -3.36
N PRO A 13 -15.79 7.35 -3.05
CA PRO A 13 -15.24 8.42 -3.87
C PRO A 13 -13.70 8.38 -4.02
N GLU A 14 -13.00 7.86 -3.01
CA GLU A 14 -11.53 7.77 -3.03
C GLU A 14 -11.01 6.55 -3.82
N PHE A 15 -11.85 5.53 -4.04
CA PHE A 15 -11.42 4.26 -4.64
C PHE A 15 -10.79 4.44 -6.03
N VAL A 16 -11.38 5.30 -6.87
CA VAL A 16 -10.89 5.55 -8.23
C VAL A 16 -9.48 6.14 -8.21
N ASN A 17 -9.19 7.00 -7.24
CA ASN A 17 -7.87 7.58 -7.06
C ASN A 17 -6.85 6.53 -6.62
N PHE A 18 -7.17 5.74 -5.57
CA PHE A 18 -6.28 4.68 -5.09
C PHE A 18 -6.02 3.60 -6.14
N ARG A 19 -7.06 3.22 -6.91
CA ARG A 19 -6.92 2.28 -8.02
C ARG A 19 -5.99 2.81 -9.11
N SER A 20 -6.09 4.10 -9.45
CA SER A 20 -5.23 4.70 -10.46
C SER A 20 -3.78 4.72 -9.97
N LYS A 21 -3.57 5.15 -8.72
CA LYS A 21 -2.25 5.15 -8.10
C LYS A 21 -1.61 3.76 -8.02
N ALA A 22 -2.39 2.73 -7.67
CA ALA A 22 -1.89 1.36 -7.63
C ALA A 22 -1.48 0.84 -9.02
N LYS A 23 -2.20 1.22 -10.08
CA LYS A 23 -1.79 0.92 -11.46
C LYS A 23 -0.47 1.59 -11.82
N ASP A 24 -0.31 2.86 -11.45
CA ASP A 24 0.93 3.60 -11.71
C ASP A 24 2.12 2.95 -10.97
N VAL A 25 1.93 2.49 -9.73
CA VAL A 25 2.95 1.76 -8.95
C VAL A 25 3.36 0.46 -9.65
N LEU A 26 2.39 -0.34 -10.11
CA LEU A 26 2.66 -1.61 -10.79
C LEU A 26 3.36 -1.38 -12.14
N GLN A 27 2.90 -0.40 -12.93
CA GLN A 27 3.53 -0.06 -14.20
C GLN A 27 4.98 0.40 -14.01
N LYS A 28 5.23 1.27 -13.02
CA LYS A 28 6.58 1.72 -12.71
C LYS A 28 7.46 0.59 -12.20
N GLU A 29 6.91 -0.38 -11.46
CA GLU A 29 7.66 -1.56 -11.06
C GLU A 29 8.08 -2.41 -12.25
N ASP A 30 7.22 -2.62 -13.25
CA ASP A 30 7.58 -3.36 -14.47
C ASP A 30 8.78 -2.70 -15.20
N GLU A 31 8.77 -1.37 -15.32
CA GLU A 31 9.89 -0.59 -15.90
C GLU A 31 11.18 -0.73 -15.07
N LEU A 32 11.07 -0.68 -13.74
CA LEU A 32 12.21 -0.80 -12.83
C LEU A 32 12.76 -2.24 -12.77
N ALA A 33 11.92 -3.25 -12.96
CA ALA A 33 12.31 -4.66 -12.87
C ALA A 33 13.38 -5.03 -13.93
N GLU A 34 13.27 -4.48 -15.14
CA GLU A 34 14.27 -4.65 -16.19
C GLU A 34 15.62 -4.04 -15.78
N ILE A 35 15.61 -2.83 -15.21
CA ILE A 35 16.82 -2.16 -14.71
C ILE A 35 17.46 -2.96 -13.57
N VAL A 36 16.65 -3.49 -12.65
CA VAL A 36 17.14 -4.33 -11.53
C VAL A 36 17.82 -5.60 -12.04
N GLN A 37 17.30 -6.24 -13.09
CA GLN A 37 17.91 -7.43 -13.66
C GLN A 37 19.26 -7.14 -14.32
N LEU A 38 19.42 -5.96 -14.91
CA LEU A 38 20.65 -5.57 -15.61
C LEU A 38 21.74 -5.04 -14.67
N VAL A 39 21.37 -4.22 -13.68
CA VAL A 39 22.33 -3.43 -12.87
C VAL A 39 22.25 -3.75 -11.37
N GLY A 40 21.11 -4.24 -10.89
CA GLY A 40 20.86 -4.55 -9.48
C GLY A 40 20.11 -3.45 -8.72
N LYS A 41 19.35 -3.85 -7.69
CA LYS A 41 18.49 -2.96 -6.87
C LYS A 41 19.26 -1.85 -6.14
N SER A 42 20.54 -2.04 -5.84
CA SER A 42 21.37 -1.05 -5.15
C SER A 42 21.60 0.23 -5.97
N ALA A 43 21.51 0.14 -7.30
CA ALA A 43 21.72 1.28 -8.21
C ALA A 43 20.51 2.22 -8.31
N LEU A 44 19.35 1.83 -7.74
CA LEU A 44 18.12 2.61 -7.81
C LEU A 44 18.08 3.76 -6.79
N GLY A 45 17.32 4.80 -7.12
CA GLY A 45 16.95 5.83 -6.16
C GLY A 45 16.06 5.28 -5.03
N GLU A 46 16.02 5.96 -3.89
CA GLU A 46 15.27 5.48 -2.73
C GLU A 46 13.77 5.35 -3.01
N GLY A 47 13.17 6.30 -3.75
CA GLY A 47 11.75 6.22 -4.15
C GLY A 47 11.43 5.09 -5.14
N ASP A 48 12.41 4.66 -5.94
CA ASP A 48 12.24 3.50 -6.82
C ASP A 48 12.31 2.20 -6.01
N LYS A 49 13.16 2.13 -4.98
CA LYS A 49 13.18 1.02 -4.03
C LYS A 49 11.85 0.90 -3.26
N VAL A 50 11.26 2.02 -2.86
CA VAL A 50 9.90 2.08 -2.28
C VAL A 50 8.89 1.48 -3.27
N THR A 51 8.93 1.93 -4.52
CA THR A 51 8.00 1.47 -5.58
C THR A 51 8.07 -0.04 -5.75
N LEU A 52 9.27 -0.61 -5.88
CA LEU A 52 9.46 -2.05 -6.04
C LEU A 52 8.89 -2.87 -4.88
N ASP A 53 9.18 -2.46 -3.63
CA ASP A 53 8.75 -3.23 -2.48
C ASP A 53 7.24 -3.10 -2.23
N VAL A 54 6.65 -1.91 -2.44
CA VAL A 54 5.19 -1.74 -2.35
C VAL A 54 4.47 -2.47 -3.48
N ALA A 55 5.02 -2.47 -4.70
CA ALA A 55 4.46 -3.26 -5.80
C ALA A 55 4.45 -4.76 -5.48
N ARG A 56 5.50 -5.28 -4.83
CA ARG A 56 5.49 -6.66 -4.31
C ARG A 56 4.37 -6.89 -3.31
N LEU A 57 4.19 -5.97 -2.35
CA LEU A 57 3.09 -6.04 -1.37
C LEU A 57 1.70 -6.04 -2.05
N ILE A 58 1.51 -5.24 -3.10
CA ILE A 58 0.27 -5.25 -3.90
C ILE A 58 0.08 -6.61 -4.59
N LYS A 59 1.13 -7.17 -5.22
CA LYS A 59 1.05 -8.45 -5.92
C LYS A 59 0.73 -9.61 -4.98
N ASP A 60 1.43 -9.69 -3.86
CA ASP A 60 1.37 -10.84 -2.96
C ASP A 60 0.18 -10.76 -1.97
N ASP A 61 -0.16 -9.56 -1.49
CA ASP A 61 -1.13 -9.40 -0.40
C ASP A 61 -2.46 -8.75 -0.81
N TYR A 62 -2.56 -8.19 -2.03
CA TYR A 62 -3.81 -7.61 -2.53
C TYR A 62 -4.34 -8.32 -3.79
N LEU A 63 -3.50 -8.60 -4.78
CA LEU A 63 -3.93 -9.22 -6.04
C LEU A 63 -4.06 -10.75 -5.95
N GLN A 64 -3.19 -11.41 -5.20
CA GLN A 64 -3.27 -12.85 -4.98
C GLN A 64 -4.33 -13.21 -3.93
N GLN A 65 -5.30 -14.03 -4.34
CA GLN A 65 -6.33 -14.57 -3.45
C GLN A 65 -6.33 -16.09 -3.41
N ASN A 66 -6.48 -16.67 -2.22
CA ASN A 66 -6.65 -18.10 -2.05
C ASN A 66 -8.13 -18.50 -2.03
N GLY A 67 -8.64 -18.93 -3.18
CA GLY A 67 -10.04 -19.35 -3.34
C GLY A 67 -10.51 -20.51 -2.44
N MET A 68 -9.59 -21.25 -1.81
CA MET A 68 -9.90 -22.36 -0.89
C MET A 68 -9.91 -21.95 0.58
N SER A 69 -9.46 -20.74 0.94
CA SER A 69 -9.39 -20.30 2.33
C SER A 69 -10.74 -19.79 2.85
N SER A 70 -10.93 -19.80 4.17
CA SER A 70 -12.16 -19.27 4.77
C SER A 70 -12.27 -17.74 4.68
N TYR A 71 -11.13 -17.05 4.68
CA TYR A 71 -11.02 -15.59 4.76
C TYR A 71 -10.82 -14.89 3.40
N ASP A 72 -10.50 -15.65 2.34
CA ASP A 72 -10.10 -15.10 1.03
C ASP A 72 -10.84 -15.73 -0.17
N ARG A 73 -11.73 -16.71 0.05
CA ARG A 73 -12.60 -17.25 -1.02
C ARG A 73 -13.56 -16.23 -1.63
N TYR A 74 -13.87 -15.16 -0.88
CA TYR A 74 -14.70 -14.05 -1.30
C TYR A 74 -14.28 -12.81 -0.54
N CYS A 75 -13.82 -11.78 -1.25
CA CYS A 75 -13.45 -10.50 -0.67
C CYS A 75 -14.54 -9.46 -0.96
N PRO A 76 -15.29 -8.99 0.06
CA PRO A 76 -16.29 -7.95 -0.15
C PRO A 76 -15.64 -6.61 -0.52
N PHE A 77 -16.42 -5.74 -1.16
CA PHE A 77 -15.88 -4.50 -1.72
C PHE A 77 -15.33 -3.54 -0.65
N TYR A 78 -15.97 -3.43 0.52
CA TYR A 78 -15.48 -2.59 1.61
C TYR A 78 -14.08 -3.02 2.08
N LYS A 79 -13.81 -4.34 2.16
CA LYS A 79 -12.50 -4.91 2.52
C LYS A 79 -11.49 -4.58 1.43
N THR A 80 -11.86 -4.80 0.16
CA THR A 80 -11.03 -4.47 -1.00
C THR A 80 -10.62 -2.98 -1.01
N ASN A 81 -11.59 -2.07 -0.84
CA ASN A 81 -11.32 -0.64 -0.85
C ASN A 81 -10.44 -0.22 0.33
N ALA A 82 -10.74 -0.69 1.54
CA ALA A 82 -9.99 -0.35 2.75
C ALA A 82 -8.53 -0.85 2.71
N MET A 83 -8.31 -2.08 2.22
CA MET A 83 -6.95 -2.62 2.01
C MET A 83 -6.16 -1.75 1.01
N LEU A 84 -6.78 -1.40 -0.11
CA LEU A 84 -6.14 -0.57 -1.13
C LEU A 84 -5.80 0.83 -0.61
N LYS A 85 -6.71 1.44 0.16
CA LYS A 85 -6.48 2.71 0.85
C LYS A 85 -5.24 2.64 1.74
N ASN A 86 -5.12 1.63 2.60
CA ASN A 86 -3.97 1.48 3.50
C ASN A 86 -2.65 1.31 2.73
N LEU A 87 -2.63 0.49 1.68
CA LEU A 87 -1.45 0.32 0.82
C LEU A 87 -1.03 1.64 0.16
N MET A 88 -1.99 2.39 -0.38
CA MET A 88 -1.71 3.65 -1.08
C MET A 88 -1.35 4.79 -0.11
N THR A 89 -1.91 4.80 1.10
CA THR A 89 -1.49 5.72 2.18
C THR A 89 -0.04 5.45 2.54
N TYR A 90 0.32 4.19 2.83
CA TYR A 90 1.70 3.82 3.14
C TYR A 90 2.67 4.21 2.02
N TYR A 91 2.34 3.88 0.76
CA TYR A 91 3.15 4.27 -0.39
C TYR A 91 3.38 5.79 -0.46
N THR A 92 2.32 6.58 -0.25
CA THR A 92 2.40 8.04 -0.30
C THR A 92 3.30 8.59 0.79
N CYS A 93 3.15 8.10 2.02
CA CYS A 93 3.97 8.54 3.14
C CYS A 93 5.43 8.08 3.01
N ALA A 94 5.66 6.86 2.53
CA ALA A 94 7.00 6.34 2.25
C ALA A 94 7.72 7.16 1.18
N GLN A 95 7.07 7.49 0.07
CA GLN A 95 7.65 8.35 -0.97
C GLN A 95 8.02 9.72 -0.41
N LYS A 96 7.10 10.36 0.33
CA LYS A 96 7.39 11.64 0.99
C LYS A 96 8.56 11.54 1.96
N ALA A 97 8.65 10.47 2.75
CA ALA A 97 9.71 10.31 3.74
C ALA A 97 11.11 10.16 3.11
N VAL A 98 11.23 9.46 1.98
CA VAL A 98 12.52 9.31 1.27
C VAL A 98 12.86 10.50 0.38
N GLU A 99 11.87 11.28 -0.06
CA GLU A 99 12.05 12.55 -0.78
C GLU A 99 12.38 13.71 0.16
N SER A 100 11.89 13.66 1.41
CA SER A 100 12.08 14.73 2.40
C SER A 100 13.49 14.69 2.97
N ASN A 101 14.10 15.87 3.05
CA ASN A 101 15.44 16.06 3.60
C ASN A 101 15.37 16.48 5.07
N VAL A 102 14.96 15.56 5.95
CA VAL A 102 14.80 15.81 7.39
C VAL A 102 16.20 16.03 8.00
N GLY A 103 16.46 17.24 8.51
CA GLY A 103 17.74 17.58 9.15
C GLY A 103 18.97 17.61 8.22
N GLY A 104 18.77 17.78 6.90
CA GLY A 104 19.86 17.83 5.92
C GLY A 104 20.46 16.47 5.54
N LYS A 105 19.79 15.36 5.91
CA LYS A 105 20.09 14.01 5.44
C LYS A 105 18.83 13.36 4.84
N ASN A 106 18.94 12.85 3.62
CA ASN A 106 17.88 12.04 3.03
C ASN A 106 17.68 10.74 3.84
N LEU A 107 16.43 10.42 4.21
CA LEU A 107 16.11 9.14 4.82
C LEU A 107 16.22 8.04 3.75
N THR A 108 17.02 7.01 4.02
CA THR A 108 17.08 5.85 3.13
C THR A 108 15.84 4.99 3.33
N TRP A 109 15.40 4.33 2.26
CA TRP A 109 14.30 3.39 2.29
C TRP A 109 14.52 2.29 3.32
N ALA A 110 15.77 1.80 3.47
CA ALA A 110 16.09 0.80 4.48
C ALA A 110 15.75 1.26 5.91
N LYS A 111 16.02 2.53 6.24
CA LYS A 111 15.68 3.11 7.56
C LYS A 111 14.19 3.33 7.73
N VAL A 112 13.50 3.83 6.70
CA VAL A 112 12.04 3.97 6.72
C VAL A 112 11.39 2.60 6.95
N ARG A 113 11.85 1.59 6.22
CA ARG A 113 11.30 0.23 6.26
C ARG A 113 11.50 -0.44 7.61
N ASP A 114 12.66 -0.24 8.23
CA ASP A 114 12.98 -0.72 9.59
C ASP A 114 12.09 -0.03 10.63
N ALA A 115 12.01 1.31 10.55
CA ALA A 115 11.20 2.10 11.47
C ALA A 115 9.70 1.81 11.36
N THR A 116 9.20 1.45 10.17
CA THR A 116 7.79 1.12 9.89
C THR A 116 7.53 -0.38 9.75
N SER A 117 8.35 -1.19 10.43
CA SER A 117 8.30 -2.66 10.30
C SER A 117 6.98 -3.27 10.76
N ASP A 118 6.40 -2.75 11.84
CA ASP A 118 5.10 -3.19 12.35
C ASP A 118 3.96 -2.85 11.37
N GLU A 119 3.91 -1.60 10.90
CA GLU A 119 2.87 -1.16 9.97
C GLU A 119 2.92 -1.96 8.66
N TRP A 120 4.13 -2.24 8.15
CA TRP A 120 4.28 -3.11 6.98
C TRP A 120 3.79 -4.53 7.25
N TYR A 121 4.17 -5.11 8.39
CA TYR A 121 3.69 -6.44 8.73
C TYR A 121 2.17 -6.47 8.76
N ARG A 122 1.55 -5.51 9.44
CA ARG A 122 0.08 -5.36 9.50
C ARG A 122 -0.56 -5.19 8.11
N LEU A 123 0.09 -4.47 7.18
CA LEU A 123 -0.38 -4.38 5.78
C LEU A 123 -0.43 -5.76 5.11
N SER A 124 0.63 -6.57 5.26
CA SER A 124 0.64 -7.95 4.71
C SER A 124 -0.42 -8.85 5.34
N GLN A 125 -0.81 -8.55 6.59
CA GLN A 125 -1.78 -9.36 7.31
C GLN A 125 -3.25 -9.05 6.96
N MET A 126 -3.54 -7.92 6.29
CA MET A 126 -4.92 -7.51 6.03
C MET A 126 -5.73 -8.54 5.23
N LYS A 127 -5.09 -9.33 4.37
CA LYS A 127 -5.79 -10.36 3.58
C LYS A 127 -6.39 -11.47 4.44
N PHE A 128 -5.81 -11.76 5.60
CA PHE A 128 -6.24 -12.82 6.50
C PHE A 128 -7.45 -12.46 7.38
N GLU A 129 -7.87 -11.19 7.38
CA GLU A 129 -9.07 -10.72 8.07
C GLU A 129 -10.33 -11.39 7.49
N ASP A 130 -11.07 -12.17 8.30
CA ASP A 130 -12.23 -12.93 7.82
C ASP A 130 -13.46 -12.00 7.69
N PRO A 131 -14.10 -11.91 6.50
CA PRO A 131 -15.34 -11.15 6.32
C PRO A 131 -16.48 -11.50 7.29
N LYS A 132 -16.44 -12.69 7.91
CA LYS A 132 -17.41 -13.11 8.95
C LYS A 132 -17.37 -12.25 10.21
N ASP A 133 -16.26 -11.54 10.47
CA ASP A 133 -16.14 -10.63 11.62
C ASP A 133 -17.04 -9.37 11.49
N GLY A 134 -17.64 -9.16 10.31
CA GLY A 134 -18.56 -8.07 10.03
C GLY A 134 -17.86 -6.82 9.49
N GLU A 135 -18.60 -6.08 8.65
CA GLU A 135 -18.10 -4.88 7.97
C GLU A 135 -17.58 -3.82 8.93
N GLU A 136 -18.35 -3.48 9.97
CA GLU A 136 -17.97 -2.45 10.94
C GLU A 136 -16.65 -2.79 11.66
N THR A 137 -16.50 -4.04 12.09
CA THR A 137 -15.29 -4.52 12.77
C THR A 137 -14.07 -4.40 11.87
N LEU A 138 -14.19 -4.85 10.61
CA LEU A 138 -13.08 -4.82 9.67
C LEU A 138 -12.68 -3.40 9.28
N LEU A 139 -13.67 -2.55 8.98
CA LEU A 139 -13.41 -1.14 8.66
C LEU A 139 -12.75 -0.42 9.84
N LYS A 140 -13.17 -0.68 11.08
CA LYS A 140 -12.52 -0.12 12.27
C LYS A 140 -11.04 -0.54 12.36
N ARG A 141 -10.72 -1.82 12.14
CA ARG A 141 -9.32 -2.32 12.14
C ARG A 141 -8.49 -1.66 11.03
N PHE A 142 -9.04 -1.56 9.81
CA PHE A 142 -8.32 -0.95 8.69
C PHE A 142 -8.14 0.56 8.84
N HIS A 143 -9.13 1.29 9.33
CA HIS A 143 -9.01 2.72 9.62
C HIS A 143 -7.97 2.97 10.71
N GLN A 144 -7.96 2.16 11.78
CA GLN A 144 -6.93 2.26 12.80
C GLN A 144 -5.53 2.05 12.22
N LEU A 145 -5.34 1.06 11.35
CA LEU A 145 -4.06 0.86 10.65
C LEU A 145 -3.67 2.07 9.79
N CYS A 146 -4.63 2.67 9.07
CA CYS A 146 -4.38 3.89 8.28
C CYS A 146 -3.88 5.05 9.15
N ASP A 147 -4.50 5.24 10.32
CA ASP A 147 -4.13 6.29 11.28
C ASP A 147 -2.75 6.01 11.89
N ASP A 148 -2.47 4.76 12.25
CA ASP A 148 -1.18 4.33 12.79
C ASP A 148 -0.05 4.55 11.78
N ILE A 149 -0.26 4.18 10.51
CA ILE A 149 0.66 4.47 9.41
C ILE A 149 0.95 5.97 9.35
N THR A 150 -0.09 6.80 9.32
CA THR A 150 0.06 8.24 9.17
C THR A 150 0.86 8.84 10.32
N LYS A 151 0.48 8.53 11.57
CA LYS A 151 1.17 8.99 12.78
C LYS A 151 2.62 8.52 12.84
N LYS A 152 2.88 7.27 12.42
CA LYS A 152 4.23 6.73 12.41
C LYS A 152 5.12 7.52 11.45
N PHE A 153 4.64 7.82 10.25
CA PHE A 153 5.39 8.62 9.28
C PHE A 153 5.55 10.08 9.70
N GLU A 154 4.56 10.67 10.38
CA GLU A 154 4.70 12.00 10.98
C GLU A 154 5.84 12.02 12.01
N SER A 155 5.91 11.02 12.90
CA SER A 155 6.99 10.91 13.89
C SER A 155 8.39 10.66 13.31
N LEU A 156 8.48 10.29 12.02
CA LEU A 156 9.75 10.15 11.30
C LEU A 156 10.20 11.46 10.63
N ALA A 157 9.27 12.41 10.48
CA ALA A 157 9.55 13.72 9.91
C ALA A 157 10.00 14.75 10.96
N ASP A 158 9.66 14.51 12.23
CA ASP A 158 10.11 15.28 13.41
C ASP A 158 11.57 14.95 13.80
#